data_AF-A0A7C1HS66-F1
#
_entry.id   AF-A0A7C1HS66-F1
#
_cell.length_a   1.000
_cell.length_b   1.000
_cell.length_c   1.000
_cell.angle_alpha   90.00
_cell.angle_beta   90.00
_cell.angle_gamma   90.00
#
_symmetry.space_group_name_H-M   'P 1'
#
loop_
_entity.id
_entity.type
_entity.pdbx_description
1 polymer ?
#
loop_
_entity_poly.entity_id
_entity_poly.type
_entity_poly.pdbx_seq_one_letter_code
_entity_poly.pdbx_strand_id
1 'polypeptide(L)'
;MAHLVTDYLNSLISKQVEDNGLVVWYDADGAYAGALAALNLPDTAVLRYMGSFIQLRWEIDQKHLMDGEGAPRLVLYVPMAQDQTHHALIELEAAGVIMQPGQQPPARNTRLAVVARNALKGVLTDEALAEVEKQAEAGKLTLAELDLLADKGRQPSGVLALIFGTGNPQELALSFLVSDRLDENITKKDAKHEQSFCGETLVSIRLITRPSPSFVSASPAMC
;
A
#
# COMPACT_ATOMS: atom_id res chain seq x y z
N MET A 1 -17.39 3.99 -4.43
CA MET A 1 -16.17 3.18 -4.60
C MET A 1 -15.82 2.66 -3.23
N ALA A 2 -15.62 1.36 -3.08
CA ALA A 2 -15.36 0.78 -1.77
C ALA A 2 -13.85 0.83 -1.53
N HIS A 3 -13.41 1.72 -0.64
CA HIS A 3 -11.99 1.86 -0.30
C HIS A 3 -11.62 0.86 0.79
N LEU A 4 -11.77 -0.45 0.52
CA LEU A 4 -11.72 -1.49 1.56
C LEU A 4 -10.43 -1.45 2.39
N VAL A 5 -9.29 -1.15 1.78
CA VAL A 5 -8.00 -1.10 2.48
C VAL A 5 -7.89 0.19 3.30
N THR A 6 -8.35 1.31 2.75
CA THR A 6 -8.45 2.57 3.49
C THR A 6 -9.45 2.47 4.66
N ASP A 7 -10.59 1.79 4.47
CA ASP A 7 -11.61 1.55 5.49
C ASP A 7 -11.08 0.64 6.60
N TYR A 8 -10.31 -0.38 6.24
CA TYR A 8 -9.60 -1.20 7.23
C TYR A 8 -8.60 -0.38 8.04
N LEU A 9 -7.81 0.48 7.39
CA LEU A 9 -6.89 1.40 8.08
C LEU A 9 -7.65 2.35 9.01
N ASN A 10 -8.76 2.93 8.54
CA ASN A 10 -9.65 3.78 9.36
C ASN A 10 -10.12 3.01 10.60
N SER A 11 -10.59 1.78 10.43
CA SER A 11 -11.05 0.96 11.57
C SER A 11 -9.94 0.66 12.57
N LEU A 12 -8.71 0.46 12.09
CA LEU A 12 -7.55 0.20 12.93
C LEU A 12 -7.20 1.41 13.79
N ILE A 13 -7.15 2.60 13.19
CA ILE A 13 -6.85 3.85 13.86
C ILE A 13 -7.98 4.22 14.82
N SER A 14 -9.25 4.14 14.38
CA SER A 14 -10.43 4.38 15.22
C SER A 14 -10.39 3.55 16.50
N LYS A 15 -10.06 2.26 16.38
CA LYS A 15 -9.94 1.38 17.54
C LYS A 15 -8.83 1.82 18.49
N GLN A 16 -7.66 2.23 17.97
CA GLN A 16 -6.59 2.73 18.84
C GLN A 16 -6.96 4.06 19.53
N VAL A 17 -7.69 4.94 18.85
CA VAL A 17 -8.23 6.18 19.43
C VAL A 17 -9.28 5.88 20.51
N GLU A 18 -10.16 4.90 20.30
CA GLU A 18 -11.14 4.48 21.30
C GLU A 18 -10.48 3.89 22.55
N ASP A 19 -9.48 3.03 22.36
CA ASP A 19 -8.81 2.32 23.46
C ASP A 19 -7.82 3.20 24.24
N ASN A 20 -7.17 4.17 23.58
CA ASN A 20 -6.04 4.93 24.16
C ASN A 20 -6.22 6.46 24.13
N GLY A 21 -7.23 6.97 23.43
CA GLY A 21 -7.44 8.41 23.18
C GLY A 21 -6.47 8.98 22.15
N LEU A 22 -5.17 8.97 22.47
CA LEU A 22 -4.12 9.60 21.69
C LEU A 22 -3.33 8.56 20.87
N VAL A 23 -3.23 8.78 19.56
CA VAL A 23 -2.43 7.97 18.63
C VAL A 23 -1.36 8.84 17.99
N VAL A 24 -0.10 8.45 18.14
CA VAL A 24 1.02 9.00 17.36
C VAL A 24 1.33 8.02 16.23
N TRP A 25 1.06 8.44 15.01
CA TRP A 25 1.19 7.62 13.81
C TRP A 25 2.38 8.07 12.97
N TYR A 26 3.42 7.24 12.94
CA TYR A 26 4.58 7.43 12.07
C TYR A 26 4.39 6.67 10.76
N ASP A 27 4.60 7.35 9.65
CA ASP A 27 4.56 6.81 8.30
C ASP A 27 5.90 7.10 7.59
N ALA A 28 6.91 6.29 7.91
CA ALA A 28 8.26 6.42 7.37
C ALA A 28 8.30 6.28 5.84
N ASP A 29 7.40 5.47 5.27
CA ASP A 29 7.33 5.20 3.84
C ASP A 29 6.48 6.24 3.09
N GLY A 30 5.76 7.11 3.82
CA GLY A 30 4.85 8.11 3.24
C GLY A 30 3.67 7.50 2.47
N ALA A 31 3.35 6.23 2.73
CA ALA A 31 2.34 5.45 1.99
C ALA A 31 0.92 6.00 2.18
N TYR A 32 0.66 6.74 3.26
CA TYR A 32 -0.68 7.13 3.68
C TYR A 32 -0.93 8.64 3.64
N ALA A 33 0.02 9.44 3.14
CA ALA A 33 -0.14 10.88 3.07
C ALA A 33 -1.41 11.32 2.30
N GLY A 34 -1.78 10.59 1.25
CA GLY A 34 -3.01 10.82 0.49
C GLY A 34 -4.28 10.29 1.18
N ALA A 35 -4.15 9.32 2.09
CA ALA A 35 -5.26 8.72 2.82
C ALA A 35 -5.82 9.65 3.91
N LEU A 36 -5.02 10.61 4.38
CA LEU A 36 -5.43 11.56 5.43
C LEU A 36 -6.72 12.33 5.09
N ALA A 37 -6.92 12.66 3.80
CA ALA A 37 -8.13 13.34 3.35
C ALA A 37 -9.38 12.44 3.36
N ALA A 38 -9.18 11.12 3.35
CA ALA A 38 -10.22 10.10 3.39
C ALA A 38 -10.40 9.48 4.79
N LEU A 39 -9.59 9.89 5.78
CA LEU A 39 -9.76 9.46 7.17
C LEU A 39 -11.11 9.95 7.69
N ASN A 40 -11.95 9.02 8.13
CA ASN A 40 -13.21 9.33 8.78
C ASN A 40 -13.17 8.85 10.23
N LEU A 41 -12.76 9.75 11.13
CA LEU A 41 -12.63 9.49 12.56
C LEU A 41 -13.59 10.43 13.32
N PRO A 42 -14.79 9.94 13.74
CA PRO A 42 -15.75 10.80 14.42
C PRO A 42 -15.20 11.30 15.75
N ASP A 43 -15.49 12.56 16.05
CA ASP A 43 -15.10 13.26 17.28
C ASP A 43 -13.60 13.15 17.61
N THR A 44 -12.75 13.11 16.57
CA THR A 44 -11.30 12.91 16.70
C THR A 44 -10.57 14.01 15.95
N ALA A 45 -9.68 14.72 16.65
CA ALA A 45 -8.79 15.70 16.01
C ALA A 45 -7.66 14.97 15.28
N VAL A 46 -7.45 15.27 14.01
CA VAL A 46 -6.31 14.77 13.24
C VAL A 46 -5.38 15.93 12.94
N LEU A 47 -4.15 15.88 13.46
CA LEU A 47 -3.11 16.88 13.17
C LEU A 47 -1.96 16.20 12.41
N ARG A 48 -1.34 16.95 11.51
CA ARG A 48 -0.26 16.47 10.66
C ARG A 48 0.98 17.31 10.91
N TYR A 49 2.13 16.66 11.01
CA TYR A 49 3.41 17.34 10.95
C TYR A 49 3.61 18.05 9.60
N MET A 50 3.82 19.36 9.65
CA MET A 50 4.01 20.25 8.48
C MET A 50 5.40 20.90 8.45
N GLY A 51 6.43 20.20 8.94
CA GLY A 51 7.82 20.68 8.90
C GLY A 51 8.33 21.31 10.20
N SER A 52 7.50 21.41 11.25
CA SER A 52 7.90 21.93 12.56
C SER A 52 7.14 21.25 13.70
N PHE A 53 7.86 20.62 14.62
CA PHE A 53 7.28 20.04 15.84
C PHE A 53 6.80 21.13 16.82
N ILE A 54 7.44 22.30 16.81
CA ILE A 54 7.01 23.45 17.61
C ILE A 54 5.64 23.94 17.12
N GLN A 55 5.45 24.03 15.81
CA GLN A 55 4.15 24.38 15.24
C GLN A 55 3.10 23.32 15.58
N LEU A 56 3.43 22.04 15.43
CA LEU A 56 2.49 20.95 15.76
C LEU A 56 2.05 21.00 17.23
N ARG A 57 3.00 21.18 18.16
CA ARG A 57 2.70 21.32 19.60
C ARG A 57 1.87 22.57 19.88
N TRP A 58 2.22 23.70 19.26
CA TRP A 58 1.44 24.93 19.40
C TRP A 58 -0.01 24.74 18.93
N GLU A 59 -0.24 24.03 17.82
CA GLU A 59 -1.59 23.71 17.35
C GLU A 59 -2.38 22.82 18.31
N ILE A 60 -1.71 21.89 19.01
CA ILE A 60 -2.31 21.06 20.07
C ILE A 60 -2.78 21.94 21.22
N ASP A 61 -1.90 22.84 21.68
CA ASP A 61 -2.18 23.77 22.79
C ASP A 61 -3.32 24.74 22.45
N GLN A 62 -3.31 25.33 21.25
CA GLN A 62 -4.38 26.25 20.81
C GLN A 62 -5.76 25.60 20.73
N LYS A 63 -5.79 24.29 20.47
CA LYS A 63 -7.04 23.52 20.41
C LYS A 63 -7.45 22.97 21.78
N HIS A 64 -6.71 23.29 22.85
CA HIS A 64 -6.97 22.80 24.21
C HIS A 64 -7.07 21.27 24.27
N LEU A 65 -6.34 20.56 23.40
CA LEU A 65 -6.46 19.11 23.24
C LEU A 65 -5.80 18.35 24.39
N MET A 66 -5.08 19.00 25.28
CA MET A 66 -4.41 18.37 26.43
C MET A 66 -4.87 18.96 27.78
N ASP A 67 -5.91 19.79 27.78
CA ASP A 67 -6.34 20.56 28.97
C ASP A 67 -7.39 19.81 29.83
N GLY A 68 -7.94 18.71 29.31
CA GLY A 68 -8.98 17.92 29.98
C GLY A 68 -8.43 16.81 30.88
N GLU A 69 -9.28 16.29 31.79
CA GLU A 69 -8.94 15.16 32.67
C GLU A 69 -8.98 13.80 31.95
N GLY A 70 -9.62 13.72 30.78
CA GLY A 70 -9.73 12.50 29.96
C GLY A 70 -8.72 12.44 28.82
N ALA A 71 -8.39 11.23 28.37
CA ALA A 71 -7.50 11.03 27.22
C ALA A 71 -8.13 11.68 25.96
N PRO A 72 -7.41 12.59 25.29
CA PRO A 72 -7.97 13.32 24.16
C PRO A 72 -8.07 12.43 22.94
N ARG A 73 -9.18 12.53 22.19
CA ARG A 73 -9.35 11.83 20.92
C ARG A 73 -8.53 12.54 19.83
N LEU A 74 -7.26 12.15 19.72
CA LEU A 74 -6.27 12.83 18.89
C LEU A 74 -5.43 11.83 18.10
N VAL A 75 -5.26 12.09 16.80
CA VAL A 75 -4.30 11.39 15.93
C VAL A 75 -3.27 12.39 15.43
N LEU A 76 -2.00 12.10 15.70
CA LEU A 76 -0.86 12.86 15.20
C LEU A 76 -0.17 12.08 14.08
N TYR A 77 -0.32 12.55 12.85
CA TYR A 77 0.33 11.94 11.69
C TYR A 77 1.70 12.59 11.42
N VAL A 78 2.72 11.75 11.32
CA VAL A 78 4.12 12.16 11.14
C VAL A 78 4.72 11.37 9.96
N PRO A 79 4.94 11.99 8.77
CA PRO A 79 5.44 11.31 7.57
C PRO A 79 6.97 11.11 7.62
N MET A 80 7.47 10.51 8.68
CA MET A 80 8.87 10.15 8.89
C MET A 80 8.97 9.07 9.96
N ALA A 81 10.13 8.45 10.10
CA ALA A 81 10.36 7.44 11.14
C ALA A 81 10.44 8.08 12.54
N GLN A 82 10.07 7.32 13.57
CA GLN A 82 10.08 7.78 14.97
C GLN A 82 11.47 8.25 15.42
N ASP A 83 12.52 7.52 15.06
CA ASP A 83 13.92 7.80 15.43
C ASP A 83 14.45 9.10 14.81
N GLN A 84 13.91 9.51 13.67
CA GLN A 84 14.21 10.78 13.00
C GLN A 84 13.61 12.00 13.71
N THR A 85 12.66 11.80 14.64
CA THR A 85 12.02 12.90 15.35
C THR A 85 12.82 13.43 16.53
N HIS A 86 13.91 12.77 16.90
CA HIS A 86 14.74 13.14 18.05
C HIS A 86 13.93 13.35 19.34
N HIS A 87 12.93 12.49 19.59
CA HIS A 87 12.05 12.54 20.75
C HIS A 87 11.19 13.81 20.86
N ALA A 88 10.95 14.51 19.75
CA ALA A 88 10.16 15.73 19.72
C ALA A 88 8.68 15.54 20.09
N LEU A 89 8.19 14.31 20.24
CA LEU A 89 6.82 13.99 20.64
C LEU A 89 6.77 12.97 21.80
N ILE A 90 7.87 12.80 22.55
CA ILE A 90 8.01 11.73 23.55
C ILE A 90 6.93 11.78 24.64
N GLU A 91 6.47 12.96 25.03
CA GLU A 91 5.39 13.14 25.99
C GLU A 91 4.03 12.66 25.44
N LEU A 92 3.78 12.86 24.15
CA LEU A 92 2.57 12.43 23.45
C LEU A 92 2.61 10.93 23.20
N GLU A 93 3.78 10.40 22.86
CA GLU A 93 4.04 8.96 22.77
C GLU A 93 3.80 8.25 24.11
N ALA A 94 4.22 8.87 25.22
CA ALA A 94 4.02 8.33 26.56
C ALA A 94 2.57 8.43 27.05
N ALA A 95 1.85 9.49 26.68
CA ALA A 95 0.45 9.68 27.04
C ALA A 95 -0.53 8.84 26.20
N GLY A 96 -0.10 8.37 25.03
CA GLY A 96 -0.93 7.65 24.07
C GLY A 96 -0.31 6.34 23.59
N VAL A 97 -0.52 6.07 22.30
CA VAL A 97 -0.03 4.87 21.63
C VAL A 97 0.68 5.21 20.34
N ILE A 98 1.73 4.44 20.05
CA ILE A 98 2.48 4.54 18.80
C ILE A 98 1.94 3.52 17.80
N MET A 99 1.62 4.01 16.59
CA MET A 99 1.36 3.19 15.40
C MET A 99 2.44 3.47 14.35
N GLN A 100 3.04 2.43 13.79
CA GLN A 100 4.07 2.57 12.75
C GLN A 100 4.29 1.26 11.98
N PRO A 101 4.94 1.29 10.80
CA PRO A 101 5.30 0.08 10.06
C PRO A 101 6.14 -0.87 10.91
N GLY A 102 5.69 -2.12 11.05
CA GLY A 102 6.39 -3.15 11.83
C GLY A 102 6.16 -3.12 13.34
N GLN A 103 5.32 -2.21 13.85
CA GLN A 103 5.03 -2.10 15.28
C GLN A 103 4.44 -3.40 15.86
N GLN A 104 4.74 -3.67 17.12
CA GLN A 104 4.07 -4.70 17.92
C GLN A 104 3.24 -4.03 19.04
N PRO A 105 2.04 -4.54 19.35
CA PRO A 105 1.32 -5.66 18.73
C PRO A 105 0.83 -5.39 17.29
N PRO A 106 0.40 -6.43 16.52
CA PRO A 106 -0.05 -6.28 15.13
C PRO A 106 -1.18 -5.27 14.92
N ALA A 107 -2.01 -5.02 15.94
CA ALA A 107 -3.07 -4.01 15.90
C ALA A 107 -2.55 -2.56 15.77
N ARG A 108 -1.24 -2.34 15.94
CA ARG A 108 -0.58 -1.03 15.79
C ARG A 108 0.35 -0.99 14.57
N ASN A 109 0.43 -2.09 13.83
CA ASN A 109 1.29 -2.21 12.67
C ASN A 109 0.62 -1.58 11.45
N THR A 110 1.20 -0.49 10.95
CA THR A 110 0.70 0.23 9.77
C THR A 110 1.53 -0.07 8.52
N ARG A 111 2.30 -1.17 8.47
CA ARG A 111 3.02 -1.54 7.25
C ARG A 111 2.03 -1.86 6.14
N LEU A 112 2.21 -1.24 4.97
CA LEU A 112 1.23 -1.31 3.88
C LEU A 112 0.89 -2.76 3.48
N ALA A 113 1.88 -3.64 3.36
CA ALA A 113 1.61 -5.03 3.01
C ALA A 113 0.79 -5.78 4.07
N VAL A 114 1.03 -5.51 5.35
CA VAL A 114 0.29 -6.12 6.47
C VAL A 114 -1.16 -5.60 6.50
N VAL A 115 -1.33 -4.29 6.34
CA VAL A 115 -2.65 -3.65 6.29
C VAL A 115 -3.45 -4.18 5.09
N ALA A 116 -2.82 -4.21 3.90
CA ALA A 116 -3.43 -4.74 2.68
C ALA A 116 -3.84 -6.20 2.82
N ARG A 117 -2.93 -7.06 3.27
CA ARG A 117 -3.19 -8.49 3.45
C ARG A 117 -4.37 -8.74 4.38
N ASN A 118 -4.42 -8.03 5.51
CA ASN A 118 -5.50 -8.20 6.48
C ASN A 118 -6.85 -7.70 5.95
N ALA A 119 -6.85 -6.57 5.23
CA ALA A 119 -8.04 -6.04 4.59
C ALA A 119 -8.59 -6.98 3.50
N LEU A 120 -7.70 -7.61 2.72
CA LEU A 120 -8.04 -8.39 1.54
C LEU A 120 -8.28 -9.89 1.81
N LYS A 121 -8.05 -10.37 3.04
CA LYS A 121 -8.07 -11.80 3.42
C LYS A 121 -9.38 -12.55 3.09
N GLY A 122 -10.50 -11.84 2.93
CA GLY A 122 -11.80 -12.41 2.54
C GLY A 122 -12.19 -12.18 1.07
N VAL A 123 -11.40 -11.42 0.33
CA VAL A 123 -11.70 -10.98 -1.05
C VAL A 123 -10.86 -11.76 -2.07
N LEU A 124 -9.56 -11.91 -1.79
CA LEU A 124 -8.58 -12.56 -2.66
C LEU A 124 -8.26 -13.98 -2.18
N THR A 125 -7.68 -14.80 -3.08
CA THR A 125 -7.15 -16.13 -2.70
C THR A 125 -5.83 -15.98 -1.93
N ASP A 126 -5.41 -17.03 -1.22
CA ASP A 126 -4.16 -17.02 -0.46
C ASP A 126 -2.93 -16.76 -1.34
N GLU A 127 -2.92 -17.27 -2.57
CA GLU A 127 -1.83 -17.04 -3.54
C GLU A 127 -1.79 -15.57 -3.99
N ALA A 128 -2.95 -14.99 -4.32
CA ALA A 128 -3.05 -13.60 -4.72
C ALA A 128 -2.70 -12.65 -3.56
N LEU A 129 -3.06 -13.00 -2.32
CA LEU A 129 -2.67 -12.26 -1.12
C LEU A 129 -1.17 -12.26 -0.90
N ALA A 130 -0.51 -13.40 -1.07
CA ALA A 130 0.95 -13.51 -0.93
C ALA A 130 1.68 -12.65 -1.96
N GLU A 131 1.18 -12.59 -3.20
CA GLU A 131 1.76 -11.72 -4.23
C GLU A 131 1.50 -10.24 -3.93
N VAL A 132 0.28 -9.86 -3.52
CA VAL A 132 -0.02 -8.47 -3.11
C VAL A 132 0.87 -8.04 -1.95
N GLU A 133 1.06 -8.90 -0.94
CA GLU A 133 1.95 -8.64 0.19
C GLU A 133 3.37 -8.40 -0.29
N LYS A 134 3.92 -9.29 -1.13
CA LYS A 134 5.27 -9.16 -1.69
C LYS A 134 5.44 -7.86 -2.50
N GLN A 135 4.46 -7.49 -3.30
CA GLN A 135 4.51 -6.31 -4.16
C GLN A 135 4.35 -5.00 -3.37
N ALA A 136 3.51 -5.00 -2.34
CA ALA A 136 3.39 -3.88 -1.41
C ALA A 136 4.69 -3.71 -0.59
N GLU A 137 5.31 -4.80 -0.13
CA GLU A 137 6.58 -4.75 0.60
C GLU A 137 7.74 -4.26 -0.28
N ALA A 138 7.67 -4.54 -1.59
CA ALA A 138 8.61 -4.00 -2.57
C ALA A 138 8.34 -2.54 -2.98
N GLY A 139 7.32 -1.88 -2.41
CA GLY A 139 6.94 -0.49 -2.72
C GLY A 139 6.34 -0.30 -4.11
N LYS A 140 5.86 -1.38 -4.75
CA LYS A 140 5.32 -1.35 -6.13
C LYS A 140 3.81 -1.16 -6.19
N LEU A 141 3.14 -1.29 -5.04
CA LEU A 141 1.72 -1.04 -4.88
C LEU A 141 1.50 0.12 -3.91
N THR A 142 0.65 1.06 -4.33
CA THR A 142 0.19 2.16 -3.48
C THR A 142 -1.15 1.81 -2.83
N LEU A 143 -1.53 2.52 -1.76
CA LEU A 143 -2.84 2.35 -1.12
C LEU A 143 -4.00 2.46 -2.12
N ALA A 144 -3.96 3.44 -3.02
CA ALA A 144 -5.01 3.64 -4.02
C ALA A 144 -5.13 2.45 -4.98
N GLU A 145 -4.00 1.85 -5.37
CA GLU A 145 -3.98 0.66 -6.22
C GLU A 145 -4.51 -0.58 -5.49
N LEU A 146 -4.27 -0.67 -4.18
CA LEU A 146 -4.80 -1.74 -3.34
C LEU A 146 -6.31 -1.65 -3.16
N ASP A 147 -6.85 -0.43 -3.00
CA ASP A 147 -8.31 -0.21 -3.00
C ASP A 147 -8.93 -0.60 -4.35
N LEU A 148 -8.27 -0.27 -5.47
CA LEU A 148 -8.72 -0.71 -6.80
C LEU A 148 -8.69 -2.23 -6.99
N LEU A 149 -7.76 -2.93 -6.35
CA LEU A 149 -7.74 -4.40 -6.32
C LEU A 149 -8.93 -4.96 -5.54
N ALA A 150 -9.29 -4.33 -4.42
CA ALA A 150 -10.45 -4.74 -3.63
C ALA A 150 -11.75 -4.65 -4.43
N ASP A 151 -11.94 -3.56 -5.19
CA ASP A 151 -13.13 -3.33 -6.02
C ASP A 151 -13.26 -4.36 -7.18
N LYS A 152 -12.13 -4.88 -7.69
CA LYS A 152 -12.13 -5.86 -8.81
C LYS A 152 -12.46 -7.29 -8.38
N GLY A 153 -12.49 -7.58 -7.08
CA GLY A 153 -12.99 -8.83 -6.52
C GLY A 153 -12.25 -10.09 -6.99
N ARG A 154 -12.87 -11.26 -6.75
CA ARG A 154 -12.37 -12.64 -6.88
C ARG A 154 -12.02 -13.09 -8.33
N GLN A 155 -11.66 -12.16 -9.21
CA GLN A 155 -11.20 -12.42 -10.57
C GLN A 155 -9.75 -12.92 -10.54
N PRO A 156 -9.37 -13.92 -11.36
CA PRO A 156 -8.09 -14.62 -11.28
C PRO A 156 -6.88 -13.83 -11.82
N SER A 157 -6.96 -12.50 -11.93
CA SER A 157 -5.84 -11.67 -12.36
C SER A 157 -5.62 -10.53 -11.38
N GLY A 158 -4.59 -10.68 -10.54
CA GLY A 158 -4.19 -9.72 -9.51
C GLY A 158 -3.57 -8.46 -10.10
N VAL A 159 -2.26 -8.27 -9.87
CA VAL A 159 -1.53 -7.05 -10.27
C VAL A 159 -1.62 -6.81 -11.79
N LEU A 160 -1.78 -7.86 -12.60
CA LEU A 160 -2.02 -7.73 -14.04
C LEU A 160 -3.33 -7.00 -14.37
N ALA A 161 -4.41 -7.19 -13.61
CA ALA A 161 -5.65 -6.44 -13.84
C ALA A 161 -5.52 -4.95 -13.52
N LEU A 162 -4.59 -4.58 -12.63
CA LEU A 162 -4.22 -3.17 -12.43
C LEU A 162 -3.46 -2.60 -13.63
N ILE A 163 -2.51 -3.35 -14.18
CA ILE A 163 -1.65 -2.90 -15.29
C ILE A 163 -2.43 -2.76 -16.60
N PHE A 164 -3.30 -3.74 -16.90
CA PHE A 164 -4.05 -3.78 -18.16
C PHE A 164 -5.46 -3.18 -18.05
N GLY A 165 -5.88 -2.79 -16.85
CA GLY A 165 -7.21 -2.21 -16.60
C GLY A 165 -8.36 -3.22 -16.62
N THR A 166 -8.15 -4.44 -17.10
CA THR A 166 -9.15 -5.50 -17.23
C THR A 166 -8.78 -6.76 -16.45
N GLY A 167 -9.76 -7.38 -15.79
CA GLY A 167 -9.61 -8.67 -15.12
C GLY A 167 -9.87 -9.88 -16.03
N ASN A 168 -10.28 -9.63 -17.28
CA ASN A 168 -10.62 -10.67 -18.26
C ASN A 168 -9.33 -11.28 -18.84
N PRO A 169 -9.07 -12.59 -18.67
CA PRO A 169 -7.85 -13.25 -19.17
C PRO A 169 -7.67 -13.14 -20.69
N GLN A 170 -8.77 -13.10 -21.45
CA GLN A 170 -8.75 -13.04 -22.91
C GLN A 170 -8.40 -11.63 -23.40
N GLU A 171 -8.94 -10.60 -22.75
CA GLU A 171 -8.57 -9.21 -23.04
C GLU A 171 -7.13 -8.93 -22.59
N LEU A 172 -6.72 -9.45 -21.43
CA LEU A 172 -5.32 -9.42 -20.97
C LEU A 172 -4.37 -10.00 -22.01
N ALA A 173 -4.68 -11.20 -22.51
CA ALA A 173 -3.88 -11.85 -23.55
C ALA A 173 -3.86 -11.04 -24.86
N LEU A 174 -5.00 -10.49 -25.28
CA LEU A 174 -5.08 -9.68 -26.50
C LEU A 174 -4.31 -8.36 -26.36
N SER A 175 -4.46 -7.66 -25.24
CA SER A 175 -3.72 -6.41 -24.97
C SER A 175 -2.22 -6.64 -24.91
N PHE A 176 -1.77 -7.76 -24.34
CA PHE A 176 -0.37 -8.17 -24.34
C PHE A 176 0.15 -8.49 -25.74
N LEU A 177 -0.66 -9.12 -26.60
CA LEU A 177 -0.26 -9.47 -27.97
C LEU A 177 -0.24 -8.28 -28.93
N VAL A 178 -1.07 -7.27 -28.67
CA VAL A 178 -1.28 -6.12 -29.57
C VAL A 178 -0.37 -4.94 -29.22
N SER A 179 0.17 -4.85 -28.00
CA SER A 179 0.96 -3.69 -27.59
C SER A 179 2.02 -3.95 -26.52
N ASP A 180 3.26 -3.57 -26.83
CA ASP A 180 4.40 -3.63 -25.90
C ASP A 180 4.42 -2.45 -24.90
N ARG A 181 3.44 -1.53 -24.96
CA ARG A 181 3.42 -0.28 -24.17
C ARG A 181 3.32 -0.50 -22.67
N LEU A 182 2.78 -1.63 -22.23
CA LEU A 182 2.58 -1.96 -20.83
C LEU A 182 3.68 -2.87 -20.27
N ASP A 183 4.62 -3.33 -21.11
CA ASP A 183 5.70 -4.26 -20.73
C ASP A 183 6.66 -3.67 -19.69
N GLU A 184 6.91 -2.36 -19.78
CA GLU A 184 7.67 -1.66 -18.74
C GLU A 184 6.95 -1.68 -17.39
N ASN A 185 5.63 -1.55 -17.37
CA ASN A 185 4.84 -1.58 -16.13
C ASN A 185 4.78 -3.00 -15.54
N ILE A 186 4.69 -4.04 -16.38
CA ILE A 186 4.82 -5.45 -15.96
C ILE A 186 6.19 -5.70 -15.32
N THR A 187 7.25 -5.14 -15.90
CA THR A 187 8.61 -5.30 -15.38
C THR A 187 8.80 -4.52 -14.08
N LYS A 188 8.31 -3.27 -14.02
CA LYS A 188 8.37 -2.42 -12.81
C LYS A 188 7.60 -3.04 -11.65
N LYS A 189 6.44 -3.63 -11.90
CA LYS A 189 5.60 -4.30 -10.90
C LYS A 189 5.89 -5.79 -10.71
N ASP A 190 6.96 -6.31 -11.32
CA ASP A 190 7.39 -7.72 -11.24
C ASP A 190 6.23 -8.74 -11.37
N ALA A 191 5.26 -8.44 -12.23
CA ALA A 191 4.08 -9.28 -12.47
C ALA A 191 4.40 -10.50 -13.36
N LYS A 192 5.68 -10.89 -13.44
CA LYS A 192 6.18 -11.97 -14.30
C LYS A 192 5.78 -13.35 -13.77
N HIS A 193 5.63 -13.50 -12.46
CA HIS A 193 5.24 -14.79 -11.85
C HIS A 193 3.76 -15.15 -12.11
N GLU A 194 2.87 -14.17 -12.30
CA GLU A 194 1.47 -14.42 -12.72
C GLU A 194 1.35 -14.88 -14.19
N GLN A 195 2.40 -14.72 -15.02
CA GLN A 195 2.41 -15.20 -16.41
C GLN A 195 2.32 -16.72 -16.53
N SER A 196 2.71 -17.45 -15.47
CA SER A 196 2.61 -18.90 -15.45
C SER A 196 1.15 -19.39 -15.34
N PHE A 197 0.24 -18.59 -14.78
CA PHE A 197 -1.18 -18.96 -14.63
C PHE A 197 -1.96 -18.76 -15.94
N CYS A 198 -1.58 -17.77 -16.77
CA CYS A 198 -2.02 -17.69 -18.16
C CYS A 198 -1.19 -18.58 -19.11
N GLY A 199 -0.28 -19.40 -18.58
CA GLY A 199 0.77 -20.10 -19.33
C GLY A 199 0.24 -21.07 -20.40
N GLU A 200 -0.81 -21.83 -20.14
CA GLU A 200 -1.32 -22.76 -21.17
C GLU A 200 -1.96 -22.04 -22.37
N THR A 201 -2.55 -20.86 -22.15
CA THR A 201 -3.14 -20.05 -23.23
C THR A 201 -2.11 -19.13 -23.90
N LEU A 202 -1.20 -18.50 -23.13
CA LEU A 202 -0.21 -17.55 -23.64
C LEU A 202 1.02 -18.22 -24.28
N VAL A 203 1.49 -19.37 -23.77
CA VAL A 203 2.63 -20.09 -24.37
C VAL A 203 2.24 -20.71 -25.71
N SER A 204 1.00 -21.20 -25.83
CA SER A 204 0.48 -21.71 -27.09
C SER A 204 0.39 -20.61 -28.16
N ILE A 205 -0.02 -19.39 -27.80
CA ILE A 205 -0.09 -18.26 -28.75
C ILE A 205 1.30 -17.70 -29.10
N ARG A 206 2.25 -17.67 -28.14
CA ARG A 206 3.62 -17.19 -28.37
C ARG A 206 4.43 -18.13 -29.27
N LEU A 207 4.18 -19.44 -29.23
CA LEU A 207 4.83 -20.43 -30.10
C LEU A 207 4.27 -20.48 -31.53
N ILE A 208 3.04 -20.02 -31.77
CA ILE A 208 2.42 -20.04 -33.11
C ILE A 208 2.82 -18.82 -33.96
N THR A 209 3.21 -17.69 -33.35
CA THR A 209 3.31 -16.41 -34.09
C THR A 209 4.70 -15.75 -34.13
N ARG A 210 5.71 -16.16 -33.35
CA ARG A 210 7.06 -15.59 -33.46
C ARG A 210 8.17 -16.63 -33.21
N PRO A 211 8.97 -17.04 -34.21
CA PRO A 211 10.23 -17.71 -33.93
C PRO A 211 11.19 -16.72 -33.25
N SER A 212 11.90 -17.19 -32.23
CA SER A 212 12.99 -16.45 -31.57
C SER A 212 14.00 -15.93 -32.60
N PRO A 213 14.51 -14.69 -32.51
CA PRO A 213 15.65 -14.27 -33.30
C PRO A 213 16.87 -15.01 -32.78
N SER A 214 17.34 -16.00 -33.54
CA SER A 214 18.59 -16.69 -33.31
C SER A 214 19.76 -15.69 -33.31
N PHE A 215 20.52 -15.75 -32.23
CA PHE A 215 21.90 -15.31 -32.06
C PHE A 215 22.66 -15.15 -33.38
N VAL A 216 23.08 -13.92 -33.71
CA VAL A 216 24.16 -13.69 -34.68
C VAL A 216 25.47 -13.76 -33.92
N SER A 217 26.17 -14.89 -34.05
CA SER A 217 27.58 -15.01 -33.66
C SER A 217 28.44 -14.22 -34.65
N ALA A 218 29.04 -13.12 -34.22
CA ALA A 218 30.09 -12.46 -34.98
C ALA A 218 31.39 -13.29 -34.88
N SER A 219 31.87 -13.77 -36.01
CA SER A 219 33.24 -14.29 -36.19
C SER A 219 34.02 -13.29 -37.05
N PRO A 220 35.21 -12.81 -36.67
CA PRO A 220 36.02 -11.97 -37.53
C PRO A 220 36.94 -12.84 -38.40
N ALA A 221 36.91 -12.61 -39.72
CA ALA A 221 37.89 -13.16 -40.66
C ALA A 221 39.13 -12.26 -40.71
N MET A 222 40.31 -12.88 -40.61
CA MET A 222 41.61 -12.33 -41.05
C MET A 222 41.72 -12.43 -42.58
N CYS A 223 42.06 -11.31 -43.22
CA CYS A 223 43.10 -11.13 -44.25
C CYS A 223 42.98 -9.72 -44.83
#